data_AF-A0A061NJ35-F1
#
_entry.id   AF-A0A061NJ35-F1
#
_cell.length_a   1.000
_cell.length_b   1.000
_cell.length_c   1.000
_cell.angle_alpha   90.00
_cell.angle_beta   90.00
_cell.angle_gamma   90.00
#
_symmetry.space_group_name_H-M   'P 1'
#
loop_
_entity.id
_entity.type
_entity.pdbx_description
1 polymer ?
#
loop_
_entity_poly.entity_id
_entity_poly.type
_entity_poly.pdbx_seq_one_letter_code
_entity_poly.pdbx_strand_id
1 'polypeptide(L)'
;MTIITILHELTEKLYNHIQKPLPPDDDERERYLAMIDIYLEKREKRMNAADHPGEAVTRDPKALEIVRMNEVIQERMTEIKNLIGQDLHQTRTKKSIQTRYERADQGAVGEGYYFDRKN
;
A
#
# COMPACT_ATOMS: atom_id res chain seq x y z
N MET A 1 22.82 -2.90 23.87
CA MET A 1 22.29 -2.91 22.49
C MET A 1 22.35 -1.48 21.96
N THR A 2 23.00 -1.23 20.82
CA THR A 2 23.18 0.13 20.28
C THR A 2 21.91 0.61 19.56
N ILE A 3 21.71 1.93 19.46
CA ILE A 3 20.58 2.51 18.71
C ILE A 3 20.59 2.06 17.26
N ILE A 4 21.77 1.98 16.62
CA ILE A 4 21.94 1.49 15.24
C ILE A 4 21.46 0.05 15.13
N THR A 5 21.80 -0.82 16.09
CA THR A 5 21.33 -2.22 16.07
C THR A 5 19.81 -2.30 16.14
N ILE A 6 19.17 -1.49 16.98
CA ILE A 6 17.71 -1.45 17.09
C ILE A 6 17.08 -0.92 15.80
N LEU A 7 17.65 0.13 15.20
CA LEU A 7 17.18 0.66 13.92
C LEU A 7 17.35 -0.34 12.79
N HIS A 8 18.46 -1.08 12.77
CA HIS A 8 18.73 -2.11 11.80
C HIS A 8 17.70 -3.23 11.89
N GLU A 9 17.44 -3.76 13.08
CA GLU A 9 16.41 -4.80 13.28
C GLU A 9 14.99 -4.35 12.90
N LEU A 10 14.64 -3.08 13.20
CA LEU A 10 13.34 -2.53 12.78
C LEU A 10 13.26 -2.35 11.27
N THR A 11 14.35 -1.90 10.64
CA THR A 11 14.43 -1.73 9.19
C THR A 11 14.38 -3.08 8.48
N GLU A 12 15.06 -4.09 9.00
CA GLU A 12 15.02 -5.47 8.49
C GLU A 12 13.62 -6.07 8.60
N LYS A 13 12.92 -5.87 9.73
CA LYS A 13 11.53 -6.33 9.88
C LYS A 13 10.59 -5.68 8.88
N LEU A 14 10.72 -4.37 8.66
CA LEU A 14 9.95 -3.65 7.65
C LEU A 14 10.28 -4.15 6.24
N TYR A 15 11.57 -4.30 5.94
CA TYR A 15 12.07 -4.81 4.66
C TYR A 15 11.51 -6.20 4.34
N ASN A 16 11.60 -7.14 5.29
CA ASN A 16 11.07 -8.49 5.14
C ASN A 16 9.54 -8.52 5.01
N HIS A 17 8.84 -7.59 5.67
CA HIS A 17 7.39 -7.48 5.57
C HIS A 17 6.96 -6.92 4.21
N ILE A 18 7.61 -5.86 3.72
CA ILE A 18 7.22 -5.19 2.47
C ILE A 18 7.56 -5.98 1.20
N GLN A 19 8.50 -6.94 1.31
CA GLN A 19 8.77 -7.88 0.23
C GLN A 19 7.63 -8.89 0.02
N LYS A 20 6.81 -9.15 1.03
CA LYS A 20 5.65 -10.02 0.88
C LYS A 20 4.64 -9.35 -0.07
N PRO A 21 3.98 -10.13 -0.94
CA PRO A 21 2.96 -9.59 -1.82
C PRO A 21 1.82 -8.97 -1.01
N LEU A 22 1.19 -7.94 -1.58
CA LEU A 22 0.00 -7.33 -0.99
C LEU A 22 -1.13 -8.38 -0.92
N PRO A 23 -1.72 -8.64 0.26
CA PRO A 23 -2.78 -9.64 0.37
C PRO A 23 -4.00 -9.28 -0.49
N PRO A 24 -4.64 -10.28 -1.13
CA PRO A 24 -5.83 -10.06 -1.94
C PRO A 24 -7.08 -9.84 -1.09
N ASP A 25 -7.11 -10.42 0.12
CA ASP A 25 -8.20 -10.27 1.08
C ASP A 25 -8.13 -8.92 1.80
N ASP A 26 -9.28 -8.26 1.97
CA ASP A 26 -9.36 -6.90 2.53
C ASP A 26 -8.92 -6.84 4.00
N ASP A 27 -9.32 -7.82 4.82
CA ASP A 27 -8.94 -7.87 6.25
C ASP A 27 -7.45 -8.16 6.41
N GLU A 28 -6.91 -9.09 5.62
CA GLU A 28 -5.46 -9.36 5.59
C GLU A 28 -4.66 -8.18 5.07
N ARG A 29 -5.19 -7.46 4.08
CA ARG A 29 -4.57 -6.25 3.54
C ARG A 29 -4.51 -5.14 4.57
N GLU A 30 -5.60 -4.91 5.32
CA GLU A 30 -5.62 -3.92 6.38
C GLU A 30 -4.62 -4.26 7.49
N ARG A 31 -4.57 -5.53 7.93
CA ARG A 31 -3.55 -6.00 8.88
C ARG A 31 -2.13 -5.83 8.35
N TYR A 32 -1.92 -6.08 7.06
CA TYR A 32 -0.62 -5.91 6.41
C TYR A 32 -0.16 -4.45 6.43
N LEU A 33 -1.05 -3.51 6.09
CA LEU A 33 -0.76 -2.07 6.10
C LEU A 33 -0.55 -1.55 7.52
N ALA A 34 -1.38 -1.96 8.47
CA ALA A 34 -1.20 -1.60 9.89
C ALA A 34 0.16 -2.04 10.43
N MET A 35 0.68 -3.19 9.98
CA MET A 35 2.01 -3.65 10.39
C MET A 35 3.13 -2.78 9.80
N ILE A 36 2.98 -2.28 8.56
CA ILE A 36 3.90 -1.31 7.97
C ILE A 36 3.94 -0.04 8.85
N ASP A 37 2.78 0.49 9.21
CA ASP A 37 2.67 1.69 10.05
C ASP A 37 3.34 1.49 11.41
N ILE A 38 3.09 0.35 12.07
CA ILE A 38 3.73 0.00 13.35
C ILE A 38 5.27 0.00 13.23
N TYR A 39 5.83 -0.55 12.14
CA TYR A 39 7.28 -0.56 11.95
C TYR A 39 7.84 0.84 11.67
N LEU A 40 7.14 1.63 10.85
CA LEU A 40 7.53 3.01 10.55
C LEU A 40 7.52 3.88 11.81
N GLU A 41 6.46 3.83 12.61
CA GLU A 41 6.38 4.58 13.87
C GLU A 41 7.48 4.19 14.85
N LYS A 42 7.72 2.88 15.01
CA LYS A 42 8.79 2.40 15.90
C LYS A 42 10.15 2.89 15.43
N ARG A 43 10.39 2.87 14.12
CA ARG A 43 11.65 3.35 13.53
C ARG A 43 11.80 4.86 13.72
N GLU A 44 10.76 5.64 13.46
CA GLU A 44 10.76 7.10 13.65
C GLU A 44 11.06 7.48 15.10
N LYS A 45 10.37 6.86 16.07
CA LYS A 45 10.62 7.10 17.50
C LYS A 45 12.09 6.84 17.88
N ARG A 46 12.71 5.83 17.29
CA ARG A 46 14.13 5.49 17.55
C ARG A 46 15.10 6.43 16.83
N MET A 47 14.77 6.90 15.64
CA MET A 47 15.57 7.91 14.93
C MET A 47 15.52 9.25 15.67
N ASN A 48 14.35 9.67 16.14
CA ASN A 48 14.19 10.94 16.86
C ASN A 48 14.84 10.91 18.25
N ALA A 49 14.91 9.73 18.89
CA ALA A 49 15.63 9.56 20.16
C ALA A 49 17.17 9.48 19.98
N ALA A 50 17.64 9.29 18.75
CA ALA A 50 19.05 9.28 18.41
C ALA A 50 19.50 10.72 18.15
N ASP A 51 19.78 11.48 19.21
CA ASP A 51 20.50 12.76 19.06
C ASP A 51 21.78 12.49 18.25
N HIS A 52 21.99 13.35 17.26
CA HIS A 52 22.80 13.13 16.05
C HIS A 52 23.86 12.02 16.11
N PRO A 53 23.81 11.03 15.19
CA PRO A 53 24.83 9.99 15.14
C PRO A 53 26.19 10.63 14.84
N GLY A 54 27.10 10.62 15.82
CA GLY A 54 28.49 11.06 15.62
C GLY A 54 29.19 10.20 14.56
N GLU A 55 30.36 10.64 14.06
CA GLU A 55 31.11 10.01 12.95
C GLU A 55 31.35 8.50 13.09
N ALA A 56 31.36 7.97 14.33
CA ALA A 56 31.50 6.54 14.61
C ALA A 56 30.33 5.69 14.07
N VAL A 57 29.12 6.27 13.97
CA VAL A 57 27.92 5.62 13.44
C VAL A 57 27.99 5.46 11.92
N THR A 58 28.62 6.42 11.23
CA THR A 58 28.71 6.45 9.77
C THR A 58 29.61 5.34 9.21
N ARG A 59 30.50 4.77 10.04
CA ARG A 59 31.35 3.62 9.67
C ARG A 59 30.81 2.27 10.13
N ASP A 60 29.64 2.23 10.78
CA ASP A 60 29.01 0.98 11.19
C ASP A 60 28.43 0.27 9.95
N PRO A 61 28.80 -0.98 9.66
CA PRO A 61 28.23 -1.72 8.52
C PRO A 61 26.70 -1.81 8.57
N LYS A 62 26.10 -1.82 9.77
CA LYS A 62 24.64 -1.82 9.93
C LYS A 62 24.00 -0.51 9.48
N ALA A 63 24.70 0.63 9.63
CA ALA A 63 24.21 1.91 9.15
C ALA A 63 24.13 1.93 7.61
N LEU A 64 25.15 1.39 6.94
CA LEU A 64 25.14 1.22 5.48
C LEU A 64 24.01 0.28 5.02
N GLU A 65 23.80 -0.81 5.74
CA GLU A 65 22.74 -1.77 5.43
C GLU A 65 21.34 -1.17 5.60
N ILE A 66 21.13 -0.35 6.66
CA ILE A 66 19.89 0.41 6.84
C ILE A 66 19.61 1.29 5.62
N VAL A 67 20.61 2.01 5.10
CA VAL A 67 20.45 2.88 3.92
C VAL A 67 20.03 2.06 2.71
N ARG A 68 20.72 0.95 2.43
CA ARG A 68 20.40 0.06 1.30
C ARG A 68 19.00 -0.54 1.40
N MET A 69 18.59 -1.02 2.58
CA MET A 69 17.23 -1.52 2.81
C MET A 69 16.20 -0.41 2.60
N ASN A 70 16.52 0.84 2.98
CA ASN A 70 15.60 1.96 2.86
C ASN A 70 15.29 2.32 1.40
N GLU A 71 16.28 2.22 0.50
CA GLU A 71 16.08 2.42 -0.95
C GLU A 71 15.05 1.40 -1.49
N VAL A 72 15.23 0.12 -1.16
CA VAL A 72 14.29 -0.93 -1.57
C VAL A 72 12.91 -0.75 -0.94
N ILE A 73 12.85 -0.37 0.33
CA ILE A 73 11.58 -0.07 1.00
C ILE A 73 10.84 1.05 0.28
N GLN A 74 11.53 2.12 -0.12
CA GLN A 74 10.91 3.25 -0.84
C GLN A 74 10.33 2.84 -2.20
N GLU A 75 11.07 2.04 -2.97
CA GLU A 75 10.60 1.50 -4.24
C GLU A 75 9.34 0.65 -4.04
N ARG A 76 9.39 -0.31 -3.11
CA ARG A 76 8.26 -1.20 -2.80
C ARG A 76 7.04 -0.45 -2.25
N MET A 77 7.23 0.56 -1.41
CA MET A 77 6.14 1.41 -0.93
C MET A 77 5.44 2.14 -2.09
N THR A 78 6.21 2.59 -3.07
CA THR A 78 5.67 3.26 -4.27
C THR A 78 4.84 2.30 -5.11
N GLU A 79 5.32 1.08 -5.30
CA GLU A 79 4.58 0.03 -6.01
C GLU A 79 3.26 -0.34 -5.31
N ILE A 80 3.30 -0.57 -4.00
CA ILE A 80 2.10 -0.88 -3.20
C ILE A 80 1.08 0.27 -3.29
N LYS A 81 1.54 1.52 -3.17
CA LYS A 81 0.68 2.69 -3.33
C LYS A 81 0.03 2.75 -4.71
N ASN A 82 0.77 2.44 -5.77
CA ASN A 82 0.25 2.42 -7.13
C ASN A 82 -0.81 1.32 -7.33
N LEU A 83 -0.58 0.12 -6.78
CA LEU A 83 -1.54 -0.98 -6.82
C LEU A 83 -2.86 -0.60 -6.12
N ILE A 84 -2.77 -0.06 -4.90
CA ILE A 84 -3.95 0.43 -4.17
C ILE A 84 -4.69 1.51 -4.96
N GLY A 85 -3.95 2.43 -5.60
CA GLY A 85 -4.54 3.47 -6.47
C GLY A 85 -5.29 2.89 -7.67
N GLN A 86 -4.75 1.85 -8.31
CA GLN A 86 -5.40 1.15 -9.41
C GLN A 86 -6.68 0.43 -8.96
N ASP A 87 -6.64 -0.27 -7.81
CA ASP A 87 -7.80 -0.97 -7.24
C ASP A 87 -8.95 0.01 -6.94
N LEU A 88 -8.63 1.18 -6.37
CA LEU A 88 -9.60 2.25 -6.12
C LEU A 88 -10.21 2.79 -7.40
N HIS A 89 -9.39 2.99 -8.45
CA HIS A 89 -9.87 3.45 -9.74
C HIS A 89 -10.81 2.44 -10.39
N GLN A 90 -10.45 1.15 -10.40
CA GLN A 90 -11.29 0.08 -10.92
C GLN A 90 -12.63 0.00 -10.16
N THR A 91 -12.60 0.10 -8.83
CA THR A 91 -13.80 0.09 -8.00
C THR A 91 -14.73 1.26 -8.31
N ARG A 92 -14.18 2.47 -8.49
CA ARG A 92 -14.96 3.66 -8.90
C ARG A 92 -15.58 3.48 -10.28
N THR A 93 -14.82 2.94 -11.24
CA THR A 93 -15.30 2.68 -12.59
C THR A 93 -16.41 1.63 -12.61
N LYS A 94 -16.26 0.51 -11.87
CA LYS A 94 -17.31 -0.50 -11.72
C LYS A 94 -18.59 0.09 -11.13
N LYS A 95 -18.49 0.88 -10.07
CA LYS A 95 -19.64 1.59 -9.49
C LYS A 95 -20.31 2.52 -10.50
N SER A 96 -19.54 3.30 -11.25
CA SER A 96 -20.08 4.19 -12.29
C SER A 96 -20.82 3.43 -13.38
N ILE A 97 -20.28 2.30 -13.84
CA ILE A 97 -20.92 1.43 -14.83
C ILE A 97 -22.22 0.85 -14.27
N GLN A 98 -22.18 0.28 -13.05
CA GLN A 98 -23.37 -0.27 -12.40
C GLN A 98 -24.48 0.77 -12.24
N THR A 99 -24.16 1.99 -11.80
CA THR A 99 -25.14 3.08 -11.68
C THR A 99 -25.70 3.51 -13.04
N ARG A 100 -24.93 3.42 -14.14
CA ARG A 100 -25.44 3.68 -15.50
C ARG A 100 -26.42 2.60 -15.95
N TYR A 101 -26.15 1.32 -15.67
CA TYR A 101 -27.06 0.21 -15.98
C TYR A 101 -28.33 0.26 -15.12
N GLU A 102 -28.21 0.46 -13.81
CA GLU A 102 -29.37 0.61 -12.91
C GLU A 102 -30.29 1.78 -13.33
N ARG A 103 -29.71 2.90 -13.79
CA ARG A 103 -30.48 4.03 -14.33
C ARG A 103 -31.08 3.77 -15.71
N ALA A 104 -30.44 2.96 -16.54
CA ALA A 104 -30.97 2.56 -17.85
C ALA A 104 -32.15 1.59 -17.69
N ASP A 105 -32.07 0.65 -16.74
CA ASP A 105 -33.16 -0.27 -16.41
C ASP A 105 -34.33 0.42 -15.69
N GLN A 106 -34.06 1.52 -14.96
CA GLN A 106 -35.11 2.40 -14.39
C GLN A 106 -35.65 3.44 -15.40
N GLY A 107 -35.12 3.46 -16.62
CA GLY A 107 -35.32 4.52 -17.60
C GLY A 107 -35.71 4.01 -18.98
N ALA A 108 -36.67 3.08 -19.06
CA ALA A 108 -37.39 2.77 -20.30
C ALA A 108 -38.83 2.31 -20.02
N VAL A 109 -39.61 3.12 -19.31
CA VAL A 109 -41.07 3.15 -19.51
C VAL A 109 -41.35 4.22 -20.57
N GLY A 110 -40.84 3.99 -21.77
CA GLY A 110 -41.06 4.83 -22.95
C GLY A 110 -41.58 3.92 -24.06
N GLU A 111 -42.90 3.85 -24.17
CA GLU A 111 -43.72 3.26 -25.23
C GLU A 111 -43.12 2.04 -25.96
N GLY A 112 -43.60 0.86 -25.60
CA GLY A 112 -43.31 -0.40 -26.30
C GLY A 112 -43.77 -0.36 -27.75
N TYR A 113 -42.84 -0.04 -28.66
CA TYR A 113 -42.98 -0.34 -30.08
C TYR A 113 -42.59 -1.80 -30.32
N TYR A 114 -43.58 -2.69 -30.29
CA TYR A 114 -43.44 -4.04 -30.83
C TYR A 114 -43.44 -3.97 -32.36
N PHE A 115 -42.29 -4.19 -32.98
CA PHE A 115 -42.22 -4.51 -34.41
C PHE A 115 -42.65 -5.97 -34.60
N ASP A 116 -43.93 -6.19 -34.93
CA ASP A 116 -44.36 -7.47 -35.50
C ASP A 116 -43.81 -7.56 -36.93
N ARG A 117 -42.70 -8.30 -37.11
CA ARG A 117 -42.29 -8.78 -38.43
C ARG A 117 -42.91 -10.17 -38.62
N LYS A 118 -44.08 -10.20 -39.25
CA LYS A 118 -44.61 -11.40 -39.87
C LYS A 118 -44.24 -11.45 -41.35
N ASN A 119 -43.57 -12.54 -41.72
CA ASN A 119 -43.73 -13.19 -43.02
C ASN A 119 -45.09 -13.88 -43.07
#